data_AF-A0A1B8GQW8-F1
#
_entry.id   AF-A0A1B8GQW8-F1
#
_cell.length_a   1.000
_cell.length_b   1.000
_cell.length_c   1.000
_cell.angle_alpha   90.00
_cell.angle_beta   90.00
_cell.angle_gamma   90.00
#
_symmetry.space_group_name_H-M   'P 1'
#
loop_
_entity.id
_entity.type
_entity.pdbx_description
1 polymer ?
#
loop_
_entity_poly.entity_id
_entity_poly.type
_entity_poly.pdbx_seq_one_letter_code
_entity_poly.pdbx_strand_id
1 'polypeptide(L)'
;MNHNGPDNYVRNHALQDYQMHLMLLEQQKKRRLLMAKEALKEQDTALQTITSVLNQLNIVHISVKELLANLPTYFQNIEDFKSSIPRDIKTLQGYEEKLDEKEAEIKALENRYNELIHMTPEAQQGELRQVRDKAMLTMQQDREELTRDRDNTVEKIEERNGRIEGLGVALGRSRELMPELIEDLKKLAPKLRDVQMDNSNDSTGTIRDTHRERHN
;
A
#
# COMPACT_ATOMS: atom_id res chain seq x y z
N MET A 1 75.54 60.80 -29.73
CA MET A 1 74.08 61.11 -29.72
C MET A 1 73.35 59.85 -30.14
N ASN A 2 72.38 59.26 -29.45
CA ASN A 2 71.90 59.34 -28.08
C ASN A 2 70.98 58.11 -27.88
N HIS A 3 71.14 57.42 -26.76
CA HIS A 3 70.17 56.61 -25.99
C HIS A 3 69.19 55.65 -26.69
N ASN A 4 69.62 54.40 -26.91
CA ASN A 4 68.71 53.24 -26.90
C ASN A 4 68.60 52.74 -25.45
N GLY A 5 67.55 53.17 -24.74
CA GLY A 5 67.33 52.86 -23.33
C GLY A 5 66.89 51.40 -23.08
N PRO A 6 67.26 50.81 -21.94
CA PRO A 6 66.87 49.43 -21.54
C PRO A 6 65.39 49.28 -21.13
N ASP A 7 64.58 50.33 -21.27
CA ASP A 7 63.20 50.43 -20.77
C ASP A 7 62.16 49.59 -21.54
N ASN A 8 62.49 49.10 -22.74
CA ASN A 8 61.53 48.38 -23.59
C ASN A 8 61.43 46.87 -23.27
N TYR A 9 62.44 46.28 -22.63
CA TYR A 9 62.42 44.86 -22.25
C TYR A 9 61.67 44.62 -20.92
N VAL A 10 61.85 45.51 -19.94
CA VAL A 10 61.20 45.41 -18.62
C VAL A 10 59.68 45.59 -18.71
N ARG A 11 59.21 46.48 -19.60
CA ARG A 11 57.78 46.75 -19.82
C ARG A 11 57.02 45.57 -20.46
N ASN A 12 57.68 44.79 -21.32
CA ASN A 12 57.09 43.61 -21.95
C ASN A 12 56.99 42.42 -20.98
N HIS A 13 57.97 42.23 -20.10
CA HIS A 13 57.90 41.21 -19.05
C HIS A 13 56.80 41.48 -18.02
N ALA A 14 56.65 42.74 -17.57
CA ALA A 14 55.58 43.11 -16.64
C ALA A 14 54.18 42.94 -17.25
N LEU A 15 54.02 43.22 -18.55
CA LEU A 15 52.76 43.00 -19.26
C LEU A 15 52.45 41.50 -19.42
N GLN A 16 53.47 40.69 -19.74
CA GLN A 16 53.34 39.24 -19.86
C GLN A 16 53.00 38.58 -18.52
N ASP A 17 53.64 39.00 -17.43
CA ASP A 17 53.36 38.53 -16.07
C ASP A 17 51.95 38.93 -15.62
N TYR A 18 51.51 40.15 -15.94
CA TYR A 18 50.15 40.60 -15.68
C TYR A 18 49.11 39.79 -16.46
N GLN A 19 49.36 39.52 -17.74
CA GLN A 19 48.51 38.66 -18.57
C GLN A 19 48.45 37.23 -18.04
N MET A 20 49.58 36.68 -17.59
CA MET A 20 49.63 35.38 -16.93
C MET A 20 48.81 35.38 -15.63
N HIS A 21 48.91 36.45 -14.83
CA HIS A 21 48.15 36.58 -13.59
C HIS A 21 46.64 36.63 -13.82
N LEU A 22 46.20 37.37 -14.86
CA LEU A 22 44.80 37.41 -15.29
C LEU A 22 44.31 36.02 -15.75
N MET A 23 45.11 35.31 -16.54
CA MET A 23 44.76 33.97 -17.02
C MET A 23 44.60 32.97 -15.87
N LEU A 24 45.49 33.01 -14.86
CA LEU A 24 45.40 32.16 -13.67
C LEU A 24 44.15 32.49 -12.83
N LEU A 25 43.84 33.78 -12.68
CA LEU A 25 42.64 34.24 -11.97
C LEU A 25 41.35 33.78 -12.66
N GLU A 26 41.28 33.88 -13.99
CA GLU A 26 40.14 33.37 -14.77
C GLU A 26 39.99 31.85 -14.63
N GLN A 27 41.10 31.10 -14.64
CA GLN A 27 41.07 29.65 -14.48
C GLN A 27 40.61 29.24 -13.07
N GLN A 28 41.02 29.96 -12.02
CA GLN A 28 40.54 29.74 -10.66
C GLN A 28 39.05 30.08 -10.53
N LYS A 29 38.59 31.17 -11.15
CA LYS A 29 37.16 31.55 -11.17
C LYS A 29 36.31 30.49 -11.88
N LYS A 30 36.78 29.97 -13.02
CA LYS A 30 36.11 28.87 -13.73
C LYS A 30 36.01 27.60 -12.88
N ARG A 31 37.07 27.23 -12.16
CA ARG A 31 37.04 26.07 -11.25
C ARG A 31 36.03 26.25 -10.11
N ARG A 32 36.04 27.41 -9.44
CA ARG A 32 35.04 27.72 -8.39
C ARG A 32 33.61 27.71 -8.92
N LEU A 33 33.39 28.25 -10.13
CA LEU A 33 32.08 28.25 -10.76
C LEU A 33 31.59 26.84 -11.11
N LEU A 34 32.48 25.96 -11.60
CA LEU A 34 32.14 24.57 -11.89
C LEU A 34 31.77 23.80 -10.62
N MET A 35 32.59 23.91 -9.57
CA MET A 35 32.30 23.29 -8.27
C MET A 35 30.98 23.79 -7.67
N ALA A 36 30.70 25.10 -7.75
CA ALA A 36 29.44 25.66 -7.28
C ALA A 36 28.22 25.16 -8.08
N LYS A 37 28.35 24.98 -9.40
CA LYS A 37 27.30 24.41 -10.24
C LYS A 37 27.04 22.94 -9.93
N GLU A 38 28.09 22.17 -9.66
CA GLU A 38 27.96 20.76 -9.30
C GLU A 38 27.30 20.60 -7.93
N ALA A 39 27.72 21.38 -6.93
CA ALA A 39 27.07 21.44 -5.62
C ALA A 39 25.59 21.86 -5.70
N LEU A 40 25.25 22.84 -6.54
CA LEU A 40 23.86 23.25 -6.76
C LEU A 40 23.02 22.13 -7.40
N LYS A 41 23.60 21.37 -8.34
CA LYS A 41 22.92 20.25 -8.99
C LYS A 41 22.67 19.10 -8.01
N GLU A 42 23.63 18.82 -7.12
CA GLU A 42 23.44 17.85 -6.02
C GLU A 42 22.33 18.30 -5.07
N GLN A 43 22.30 19.59 -4.72
CA GLN A 43 21.26 20.18 -3.88
C GLN A 43 19.87 20.09 -4.54
N ASP A 44 19.75 20.42 -5.82
CA ASP A 44 18.49 20.31 -6.58
C ASP A 44 17.99 18.86 -6.63
N THR A 45 18.90 17.90 -6.84
CA THR A 45 18.56 16.47 -6.86
C THR A 45 18.10 16.00 -5.47
N ALA A 46 18.74 16.47 -4.40
CA ALA A 46 18.33 16.18 -3.04
C ALA A 46 16.95 16.77 -2.73
N LEU A 47 16.68 18.02 -3.13
CA LEU A 47 15.37 18.67 -2.95
C LEU A 47 14.25 17.97 -3.72
N GLN A 48 14.50 17.53 -4.96
CA GLN A 48 13.55 16.72 -5.72
C GLN A 48 13.25 15.39 -5.02
N THR A 49 14.29 14.72 -4.52
CA THR A 49 14.14 13.47 -3.76
C THR A 49 13.31 13.67 -2.49
N ILE A 50 13.61 14.71 -1.71
CA ILE A 50 12.86 15.08 -0.50
C ILE A 50 11.40 15.35 -0.82
N THR A 51 11.13 16.12 -1.88
CA THR A 51 9.77 16.44 -2.32
C THR A 51 9.00 15.18 -2.71
N SER A 52 9.65 14.26 -3.44
CA SER A 52 9.05 12.98 -3.82
C SER A 52 8.69 12.13 -2.59
N VAL A 53 9.62 12.00 -1.64
CA VAL A 53 9.41 11.25 -0.39
C VAL A 53 8.30 11.88 0.45
N LEU A 54 8.24 13.21 0.56
CA LEU A 54 7.18 13.91 1.27
C LEU A 54 5.80 13.67 0.65
N ASN A 55 5.73 13.68 -0.69
CA ASN A 55 4.48 13.36 -1.40
C ASN A 55 4.04 11.91 -1.14
N GLN A 56 4.96 10.95 -1.17
CA GLN A 56 4.67 9.55 -0.83
C GLN A 56 4.18 9.43 0.63
N LEU A 57 4.85 10.09 1.57
CA LEU A 57 4.45 10.09 2.98
C LEU A 57 3.06 10.69 3.18
N ASN A 58 2.73 11.76 2.46
CA ASN A 58 1.40 12.38 2.51
C ASN A 58 0.31 11.44 1.97
N ILE A 59 0.58 10.74 0.87
CA ILE A 59 -0.35 9.73 0.32
C ILE A 59 -0.58 8.63 1.36
N VAL A 60 0.49 8.08 1.94
CA VAL A 60 0.41 7.04 2.98
C VAL A 60 -0.37 7.56 4.19
N HIS A 61 -0.11 8.80 4.63
CA HIS A 61 -0.82 9.42 5.74
C HIS A 61 -2.34 9.53 5.49
N ILE A 62 -2.74 9.95 4.29
CA ILE A 62 -4.15 10.03 3.89
C ILE A 62 -4.78 8.64 3.91
N SER A 63 -4.14 7.63 3.30
CA SER A 63 -4.64 6.25 3.29
C SER A 63 -4.77 5.67 4.69
N VAL A 64 -3.80 5.93 5.59
CA VAL A 64 -3.87 5.50 6.99
C VAL A 64 -5.02 6.20 7.72
N LYS A 65 -5.22 7.50 7.48
CA LYS A 65 -6.31 8.27 8.09
C LYS A 65 -7.68 7.76 7.65
N GLU A 66 -7.86 7.44 6.38
CA GLU A 66 -9.09 6.82 5.85
C GLU A 66 -9.33 5.44 6.48
N LEU A 67 -8.28 4.62 6.59
CA LEU A 67 -8.39 3.30 7.21
C LEU A 67 -8.78 3.40 8.69
N LEU A 68 -8.18 4.34 9.44
CA LEU A 68 -8.52 4.60 10.83
C LEU A 68 -9.96 5.12 10.99
N ALA A 69 -10.46 5.91 10.04
CA ALA A 69 -11.85 6.38 10.05
C ALA A 69 -12.86 5.24 9.85
N ASN A 70 -12.50 4.22 9.06
CA ASN A 70 -13.32 3.05 8.81
C ASN A 70 -13.19 1.95 9.88
N LEU A 71 -12.21 2.07 10.79
CA LEU A 71 -11.92 1.10 11.84
C LEU A 71 -13.15 0.73 12.70
N PRO A 72 -13.97 1.70 13.17
CA PRO A 72 -15.18 1.38 13.94
C PRO A 72 -16.18 0.52 13.16
N THR A 73 -16.35 0.80 11.86
CA THR A 73 -17.23 0.03 10.98
C THR A 73 -16.73 -1.41 10.84
N TYR A 74 -15.42 -1.61 10.68
CA TYR A 74 -14.84 -2.96 10.64
C TYR A 74 -15.07 -3.72 11.94
N PHE A 75 -14.88 -3.09 13.10
CA PHE A 75 -15.15 -3.72 14.39
C PHE A 75 -16.63 -4.07 14.56
N GLN A 76 -17.54 -3.18 14.16
CA GLN A 76 -18.96 -3.46 14.23
C GLN A 76 -19.32 -4.67 13.35
N ASN A 77 -18.80 -4.73 12.11
CA ASN A 77 -19.02 -5.87 11.23
C ASN A 77 -18.50 -7.20 11.81
N ILE A 78 -17.37 -7.17 12.54
CA ILE A 78 -16.82 -8.36 13.22
C ILE A 78 -17.73 -8.80 14.35
N GLU A 79 -18.20 -7.87 15.19
CA GLU A 79 -19.11 -8.19 16.29
C GLU A 79 -20.48 -8.66 15.79
N ASP A 80 -20.99 -8.08 14.71
CA ASP A 80 -22.22 -8.53 14.05
C ASP A 80 -22.07 -9.95 13.51
N PHE A 81 -20.94 -10.26 12.85
CA PHE A 81 -20.63 -11.60 12.39
C PHE A 81 -20.52 -12.59 13.54
N LYS A 82 -19.77 -12.24 14.59
CA LYS A 82 -19.64 -13.07 15.79
C LYS A 82 -20.99 -13.35 16.44
N SER A 83 -21.88 -12.36 16.44
CA SER A 83 -23.24 -12.50 16.94
C SER A 83 -24.14 -13.33 16.01
N SER A 84 -23.84 -13.43 14.71
CA SER A 84 -24.57 -14.28 13.77
C SER A 84 -24.18 -15.74 13.84
N ILE A 85 -22.94 -16.07 14.24
CA ILE A 85 -22.41 -17.45 14.28
C ILE A 85 -23.39 -18.46 14.90
N PRO A 86 -24.00 -18.25 16.10
CA PRO A 86 -24.91 -19.22 16.67
C PRO A 86 -26.17 -19.45 15.82
N ARG A 87 -26.66 -18.39 15.17
CA ARG A 87 -27.82 -18.47 14.26
C ARG A 87 -27.43 -19.23 12.99
N ASP A 88 -26.28 -18.90 12.41
CA ASP A 88 -25.78 -19.52 11.18
C ASP A 88 -25.54 -21.01 11.37
N ILE A 89 -24.92 -21.41 12.50
CA ILE A 89 -24.76 -22.83 12.89
C ILE A 89 -26.12 -23.52 12.97
N LYS A 90 -27.09 -22.92 13.66
CA LYS A 90 -28.43 -23.52 13.80
C LYS A 90 -29.13 -23.66 12.44
N THR A 91 -28.96 -22.69 11.55
CA THR A 91 -29.51 -22.77 10.19
C THR A 91 -28.87 -23.90 9.39
N LEU A 92 -27.55 -24.06 9.45
CA LEU A 92 -26.84 -25.15 8.75
C LEU A 92 -27.22 -26.53 9.31
N GLN A 93 -27.33 -26.67 10.63
CA GLN A 93 -27.83 -27.90 11.26
C GLN A 93 -29.24 -28.24 10.77
N GLY A 94 -30.12 -27.25 10.66
CA GLY A 94 -31.47 -27.46 10.11
C GLY A 94 -31.49 -27.86 8.64
N TYR A 95 -30.47 -27.50 7.84
CA TYR A 95 -30.32 -28.02 6.49
C TYR A 95 -29.81 -29.46 6.49
N GLU A 96 -28.86 -29.80 7.35
CA GLU A 96 -28.35 -31.17 7.51
C GLU A 96 -29.47 -32.14 7.91
N GLU A 97 -30.27 -31.79 8.91
CA GLU A 97 -31.43 -32.59 9.33
C GLU A 97 -32.42 -32.83 8.18
N LYS A 98 -32.76 -31.79 7.41
CA LYS A 98 -33.66 -31.92 6.24
C LYS A 98 -33.07 -32.77 5.12
N LEU A 99 -31.76 -32.68 4.89
CA LEU A 99 -31.08 -33.50 3.90
C LEU A 99 -31.08 -34.97 4.30
N ASP A 100 -30.83 -35.27 5.59
CA ASP A 100 -30.91 -36.63 6.14
C ASP A 100 -32.33 -37.21 6.03
N GLU A 101 -33.35 -36.40 6.36
CA GLU A 101 -34.76 -36.78 6.18
C GLU A 101 -35.09 -37.08 4.71
N LYS A 102 -34.64 -36.22 3.78
CA LYS A 102 -34.85 -36.42 2.34
C LYS A 102 -34.12 -37.64 1.81
N GLU A 103 -32.91 -37.91 2.25
CA GLU A 103 -32.16 -39.12 1.89
C GLU A 103 -32.90 -40.38 2.35
N ALA A 104 -33.45 -40.37 3.57
CA ALA A 104 -34.27 -41.46 4.08
C ALA A 104 -35.57 -41.64 3.28
N GLU A 105 -36.23 -40.55 2.89
CA GLU A 105 -37.44 -40.58 2.05
C GLU A 105 -37.15 -41.17 0.66
N ILE A 106 -36.08 -40.73 0.01
CA ILE A 106 -35.62 -41.24 -1.29
C ILE A 106 -35.40 -42.76 -1.21
N LYS A 107 -34.68 -43.21 -0.18
CA LYS A 107 -34.38 -44.63 0.03
C LYS A 107 -35.64 -45.45 0.30
N ALA A 108 -36.57 -44.92 1.11
CA ALA A 108 -37.84 -45.57 1.38
C ALA A 108 -38.72 -45.68 0.12
N LEU A 109 -38.74 -44.64 -0.71
CA LEU A 109 -39.46 -44.61 -1.98
C LEU A 109 -38.87 -45.61 -2.98
N GLU A 110 -37.54 -45.66 -3.09
CA GLU A 110 -36.83 -46.63 -3.93
C GLU A 110 -37.17 -48.07 -3.54
N ASN A 111 -37.13 -48.38 -2.25
CA ASN A 111 -37.49 -49.70 -1.72
C ASN A 111 -38.93 -50.07 -2.10
N ARG A 112 -39.89 -49.15 -1.92
CA ARG A 112 -41.30 -49.37 -2.30
C ARG A 112 -41.48 -49.64 -3.78
N TYR A 113 -40.80 -48.89 -4.65
CA TYR A 113 -40.87 -49.14 -6.09
C TYR A 113 -40.26 -50.49 -6.47
N ASN A 114 -39.14 -50.87 -5.84
CA ASN A 114 -38.51 -52.16 -6.10
C ASN A 114 -39.44 -53.33 -5.68
N GLU A 115 -40.10 -53.23 -4.52
CA GLU A 115 -41.13 -54.19 -4.08
C GLU A 115 -42.29 -54.29 -5.08
N LEU A 116 -42.83 -53.14 -5.52
CA LEU A 116 -43.91 -53.10 -6.51
C LEU A 116 -43.50 -53.73 -7.85
N ILE A 117 -42.30 -53.44 -8.34
CA ILE A 117 -41.77 -54.03 -9.57
C ILE A 117 -41.69 -55.55 -9.45
N HIS A 118 -41.25 -56.08 -8.32
CA HIS A 118 -41.19 -57.53 -8.08
C HIS A 118 -42.56 -58.20 -8.09
N MET A 119 -43.61 -57.50 -7.65
CA MET A 119 -44.99 -58.01 -7.65
C MET A 119 -45.74 -57.77 -8.97
N THR A 120 -45.18 -56.99 -9.88
CA THR A 120 -45.84 -56.58 -11.13
C THR A 120 -45.51 -57.55 -12.28
N PRO A 121 -46.49 -57.97 -13.11
CA PRO A 121 -46.23 -58.78 -14.29
C PRO A 121 -45.20 -58.14 -15.24
N GLU A 122 -44.33 -58.94 -15.86
CA GLU A 122 -43.22 -58.46 -16.70
C GLU A 122 -43.64 -57.48 -17.80
N ALA A 123 -44.81 -57.71 -18.42
CA ALA A 123 -45.37 -56.84 -19.46
C ALA A 123 -45.60 -55.39 -18.98
N GLN A 124 -45.82 -55.16 -17.69
CA GLN A 124 -46.09 -53.85 -17.08
C GLN A 124 -44.87 -53.28 -16.31
N GLN A 125 -43.83 -54.07 -16.07
CA GLN A 125 -42.65 -53.62 -15.32
C GLN A 125 -41.92 -52.46 -16.01
N GLY A 126 -41.96 -52.39 -17.35
CA GLY A 126 -41.32 -51.31 -18.10
C GLY A 126 -41.91 -49.93 -17.77
N GLU A 127 -43.24 -49.80 -17.77
CA GLU A 127 -43.94 -48.56 -17.42
C GLU A 127 -43.71 -48.19 -15.95
N LEU A 128 -43.76 -49.17 -15.05
CA LEU A 128 -43.52 -48.93 -13.63
C LEU A 128 -42.08 -48.47 -13.34
N ARG A 129 -41.08 -48.99 -14.06
CA ARG A 129 -39.69 -48.51 -13.99
C ARG A 129 -39.58 -47.05 -14.45
N GLN A 130 -40.27 -46.66 -15.52
CA GLN A 130 -40.27 -45.26 -15.96
C GLN A 130 -40.90 -44.33 -14.92
N VAL A 131 -42.00 -44.75 -14.29
CA VAL A 131 -42.64 -43.98 -13.20
C VAL A 131 -41.70 -43.84 -12.01
N ARG A 132 -41.04 -44.93 -11.59
CA ARG A 132 -40.00 -44.90 -10.55
C ARG A 132 -38.90 -43.90 -10.91
N ASP A 133 -38.30 -44.04 -12.09
CA ASP A 133 -37.15 -43.22 -12.48
C ASP A 133 -37.52 -41.73 -12.51
N LYS A 134 -38.73 -41.40 -12.98
CA LYS A 134 -39.25 -40.03 -12.92
C LYS A 134 -39.44 -39.53 -11.49
N ALA A 135 -40.03 -40.33 -10.61
CA ALA A 135 -40.24 -39.96 -9.21
C ALA A 135 -38.90 -39.78 -8.46
N MET A 136 -37.94 -40.67 -8.71
CA MET A 136 -36.59 -40.60 -8.15
C MET A 136 -35.87 -39.34 -8.64
N LEU A 137 -35.99 -39.00 -9.93
CA LEU A 137 -35.41 -37.77 -10.48
C LEU A 137 -35.97 -36.53 -9.79
N THR A 138 -37.28 -36.45 -9.58
CA THR A 138 -37.90 -35.31 -8.87
C THR A 138 -37.40 -35.20 -7.43
N MET A 139 -37.34 -36.30 -6.68
CA MET A 139 -36.82 -36.27 -5.32
C MET A 139 -35.33 -35.89 -5.26
N GLN A 140 -34.55 -36.33 -6.25
CA GLN A 140 -33.14 -35.97 -6.36
C GLN A 140 -32.98 -34.46 -6.62
N GLN A 141 -33.83 -33.88 -7.47
CA GLN A 141 -33.85 -32.44 -7.74
C GLN A 141 -34.19 -31.62 -6.49
N ASP A 142 -35.20 -32.05 -5.72
CA ASP A 142 -35.56 -31.39 -4.45
C ASP A 142 -34.39 -31.43 -3.45
N ARG A 143 -33.66 -32.55 -3.38
CA ARG A 143 -32.46 -32.69 -2.53
C ARG A 143 -31.31 -31.80 -3.02
N GLU A 144 -31.12 -31.70 -4.33
CA GLU A 144 -30.11 -30.80 -4.92
C GLU A 144 -30.43 -29.33 -4.65
N GLU A 145 -31.71 -28.95 -4.66
CA GLU A 145 -32.14 -27.60 -4.28
C GLU A 145 -31.79 -27.28 -2.82
N LEU A 146 -32.13 -28.18 -1.89
CA LEU A 146 -31.74 -28.05 -0.48
C LEU A 146 -30.23 -27.96 -0.28
N THR A 147 -29.48 -28.77 -1.03
CA THR A 147 -28.01 -28.77 -1.00
C THR A 147 -27.46 -27.42 -1.46
N ARG A 148 -28.01 -26.88 -2.56
CA ARG A 148 -27.63 -25.57 -3.10
C ARG A 148 -27.91 -24.44 -2.10
N ASP A 149 -29.05 -24.47 -1.42
CA ASP A 149 -29.42 -23.47 -0.43
C ASP A 149 -28.48 -23.48 0.79
N ARG A 150 -28.11 -24.68 1.25
CA ARG A 150 -27.08 -24.85 2.28
C ARG A 150 -25.74 -24.29 1.80
N ASP A 151 -25.30 -24.66 0.61
CA ASP A 151 -24.00 -24.25 0.07
C ASP A 151 -23.92 -22.73 -0.13
N ASN A 152 -25.00 -22.10 -0.60
CA ASN A 152 -25.12 -20.64 -0.68
C ASN A 152 -24.99 -19.97 0.70
N THR A 153 -25.45 -20.64 1.77
CA THR A 153 -25.31 -20.15 3.14
C THR A 153 -23.87 -20.28 3.62
N VAL A 154 -23.22 -21.41 3.33
CA VAL A 154 -21.81 -21.65 3.64
C VAL A 154 -20.92 -20.63 2.93
N GLU A 155 -21.13 -20.38 1.63
CA GLU A 155 -20.34 -19.43 0.84
C GLU A 155 -20.37 -18.02 1.45
N LYS A 156 -21.56 -17.55 1.90
CA LYS A 156 -21.68 -16.25 2.58
C LYS A 156 -20.91 -16.18 3.89
N ILE A 157 -20.84 -17.29 4.63
CA ILE A 157 -20.09 -17.37 5.88
C ILE A 157 -18.59 -17.35 5.58
N GLU A 158 -18.14 -18.11 4.58
CA GLU A 158 -16.75 -18.15 4.13
C GLU A 158 -16.28 -16.78 3.61
N GLU A 159 -17.10 -16.08 2.84
CA GLU A 159 -16.78 -14.73 2.35
C GLU A 159 -16.55 -13.76 3.51
N ARG A 160 -17.43 -13.78 4.53
CA ARG A 160 -17.28 -12.94 5.73
C ARG A 160 -16.03 -13.32 6.50
N ASN A 161 -15.76 -14.60 6.68
CA ASN A 161 -14.59 -15.08 7.38
C ASN A 161 -13.29 -14.69 6.67
N GLY A 162 -13.22 -14.84 5.35
CA GLY A 162 -12.06 -14.44 4.54
C GLY A 162 -11.78 -12.93 4.60
N ARG A 163 -12.82 -12.09 4.66
CA ARG A 163 -12.66 -10.65 4.90
C ARG A 163 -12.03 -10.36 6.27
N ILE A 164 -12.44 -11.08 7.31
CA ILE A 164 -11.89 -10.93 8.67
C ILE A 164 -10.43 -11.40 8.72
N GLU A 165 -10.11 -12.52 8.08
CA GLU A 165 -8.73 -13.01 7.99
C GLU A 165 -7.82 -12.01 7.26
N GLY A 166 -8.27 -11.48 6.13
CA GLY A 166 -7.53 -10.44 5.39
C GLY A 166 -7.26 -9.19 6.23
N LEU A 167 -8.24 -8.74 7.02
CA LEU A 167 -8.05 -7.65 7.99
C LEU A 167 -7.01 -8.02 9.07
N GLY A 168 -7.07 -9.24 9.60
CA GLY A 168 -6.09 -9.74 10.57
C GLY A 168 -4.66 -9.71 10.04
N VAL A 169 -4.44 -10.16 8.81
CA VAL A 169 -3.13 -10.12 8.13
C VAL A 169 -2.64 -8.68 7.94
N ALA A 170 -3.51 -7.78 7.49
CA ALA A 170 -3.16 -6.37 7.29
C ALA A 170 -2.77 -5.68 8.61
N LEU A 171 -3.52 -5.94 9.69
CA LEU A 171 -3.20 -5.44 11.03
C LEU A 171 -1.88 -6.01 11.56
N GLY A 172 -1.60 -7.30 11.30
CA GLY A 172 -0.33 -7.94 11.65
C GLY A 172 0.87 -7.24 11.00
N ARG A 173 0.82 -7.01 9.68
CA ARG A 173 1.88 -6.29 8.96
C ARG A 173 2.07 -4.86 9.45
N SER A 174 0.96 -4.15 9.73
CA SER A 174 1.02 -2.78 10.28
C SER A 174 1.73 -2.76 11.65
N ARG A 175 1.42 -3.74 12.51
CA ARG A 175 2.05 -3.87 13.83
C ARG A 175 3.57 -4.11 13.73
N GLU A 176 4.03 -4.82 12.72
CA GLU A 176 5.47 -5.11 12.50
C GLU A 176 6.24 -3.88 11.98
N LEU A 177 5.64 -3.11 11.06
CA LEU A 177 6.31 -1.97 10.40
C LEU A 177 6.25 -0.67 11.20
N MET A 178 5.23 -0.48 12.04
CA MET A 178 5.04 0.73 12.86
C MET A 178 6.25 1.09 13.74
N PRO A 179 6.89 0.16 14.47
CA PRO A 179 8.07 0.47 15.28
C PRO A 179 9.25 1.01 14.47
N GLU A 180 9.53 0.42 13.30
CA GLU A 180 10.62 0.86 12.40
C GLU A 180 10.36 2.27 11.89
N LEU A 181 9.14 2.55 11.42
CA LEU A 181 8.74 3.88 10.98
C LEU A 181 8.87 4.93 12.09
N ILE A 182 8.43 4.60 13.31
CA ILE A 182 8.54 5.50 14.47
C ILE A 182 10.02 5.81 14.76
N GLU A 183 10.89 4.80 14.70
CA GLU A 183 12.31 4.95 14.96
C GLU A 183 13.03 5.80 13.90
N ASP A 184 12.68 5.61 12.62
CA ASP A 184 13.24 6.40 11.53
C ASP A 184 12.80 7.87 11.61
N LEU A 185 11.52 8.13 11.96
CA LEU A 185 11.03 9.48 12.19
C LEU A 185 11.74 10.16 13.38
N LYS A 186 12.02 9.42 14.46
CA LYS A 186 12.80 9.94 15.60
C LYS A 186 14.22 10.33 15.20
N LYS A 187 14.88 9.55 14.34
CA LYS A 187 16.24 9.86 13.85
C LYS A 187 16.27 11.05 12.88
N LEU A 188 15.20 11.26 12.12
CA LEU A 188 15.11 12.35 11.15
C LEU A 188 14.77 13.70 11.78
N ALA A 189 13.91 13.71 12.81
CA ALA A 189 13.46 14.93 13.48
C ALA A 189 14.56 15.88 14.00
N PRO A 190 15.67 15.43 14.63
CA PRO A 190 16.75 16.32 15.04
C PRO A 190 17.56 16.85 13.86
N LYS A 191 17.85 16.02 12.84
CA LYS A 191 18.60 16.45 11.65
C LYS A 191 17.92 17.58 10.89
N LEU A 192 16.59 17.57 10.84
CA LEU A 192 15.81 18.67 10.25
C LEU A 192 15.88 19.96 11.08
N ARG A 193 15.97 19.87 12.41
CA ARG A 193 16.15 21.04 13.28
C ARG A 193 17.52 21.68 13.10
N ASP A 194 18.57 20.87 12.98
CA ASP A 194 19.94 21.36 12.82
C ASP A 194 20.11 22.14 11.50
N VAL A 195 19.55 21.62 10.40
CA VAL A 195 19.53 22.32 9.09
C VAL A 195 18.75 23.64 9.15
N GLN A 196 17.70 23.72 9.97
CA GLN A 196 16.92 24.95 10.13
C GLN A 196 17.66 26.01 10.95
N MET A 197 18.54 25.61 11.87
CA MET A 197 19.38 26.51 12.68
C MET A 197 20.59 27.05 11.91
N ASP A 198 21.22 26.23 11.06
CA ASP A 198 22.38 26.66 10.26
C ASP A 198 22.01 27.72 9.21
N ASN A 199 20.81 27.62 8.61
CA ASN A 199 20.30 28.62 7.67
C ASN A 199 19.91 29.96 8.33
N SER A 200 19.70 30.00 9.65
CA SER A 200 19.33 31.23 10.37
C SER A 200 20.55 32.10 10.73
N ASN A 201 21.75 31.53 10.76
CA ASN A 201 22.95 32.23 11.25
C ASN A 201 23.74 32.94 10.16
N ASP A 202 23.51 32.63 8.88
CA ASP A 202 24.20 33.28 7.75
C ASP A 202 23.53 34.58 7.25
N SER A 203 22.36 34.96 7.79
CA SER A 203 21.58 36.11 7.29
C SER A 203 21.74 37.41 8.11
N THR A 204 22.58 37.45 9.16
CA THR A 204 22.74 38.66 10.01
C THR A 204 24.16 39.25 10.05
N GLY A 205 25.08 38.76 9.22
CA GLY A 205 26.43 39.32 9.12
C GLY A 205 26.58 40.36 8.01
N THR A 206 26.88 41.61 8.40
CA THR A 206 27.59 42.64 7.58
C THR A 206 26.77 43.74 6.88
N ILE A 207 25.94 44.50 7.60
CA ILE A 207 25.81 45.95 7.31
C ILE A 207 25.76 46.73 8.63
N ARG A 208 26.92 46.97 9.25
CA ARG A 208 27.10 48.09 10.18
C ARG A 208 28.56 48.58 10.19
N ASP A 209 28.70 49.85 9.83
CA ASP A 209 29.70 50.83 10.29
C ASP A 209 31.18 50.71 9.86
N THR A 210 31.51 51.46 8.80
CA THR A 210 32.69 52.35 8.71
C THR A 210 32.28 53.52 7.80
N HIS A 211 32.37 54.82 8.10
CA HIS A 211 33.04 55.59 9.13
C HIS A 211 32.34 56.96 9.24
N ARG A 212 32.11 57.42 10.48
CA ARG A 212 31.92 58.83 10.85
C ARG A 212 33.30 59.45 11.10
N GLU A 213 33.43 60.74 10.76
CA GLU A 213 34.47 61.76 11.10
C GLU A 213 35.13 62.38 9.86
N ARG A 214 35.22 63.70 9.64
CA ARG A 214 35.25 64.86 10.56
C ARG A 214 34.64 66.13 9.96
N HIS A 215 34.07 66.95 10.84
CA HIS A 215 33.87 68.39 10.66
C HIS A 215 35.22 69.13 10.56
N ASN A 216 35.32 70.07 9.63
CA ASN A 216 35.44 71.51 9.88
C ASN A 216 35.19 72.28 8.58
#